data_AF-M0A3Z9-F1
#
_entry.id   AF-M0A3Z9-F1
#
_cell.length_a   1.000
_cell.length_b   1.000
_cell.length_c   1.000
_cell.angle_alpha   90.00
_cell.angle_beta   90.00
_cell.angle_gamma   90.00
#
_symmetry.space_group_name_H-M   'P 1'
#
loop_
_entity.id
_entity.type
_entity.pdbx_description
1 polymer ?
#
loop_
_entity_poly.entity_id
_entity_poly.type
_entity_poly.pdbx_seq_one_letter_code
_entity_poly.pdbx_strand_id
1 'polypeptide(L)'
;MSSSKTDTEAETDTEATNSDPEAVKLSAQVELLTEENERLREEYVRARRSQYRTTAFGLAGIGILAILGGLLFPAAREVLIGLGATGLFGALLTYYLTPTQFVAADVGERVYTATTTNLAGIADELGLHDEQVYVPGEREPAQLYVPQHAEFTIPDSRLGPIVVDEDSRGLLLTPTGTELFREFECGLSGELATSPPVLAEQLTDALVQQFELARSTDVDSDPEHDRVTVAITGSAFGPVDRFDHPIGSFLAVGFATGLDRPITLEVSPDSGQADWLVTCRWGNAERSSD
;
A
#
# COMPACT_ATOMS: atom_id res chain seq x y z
N MET A 1 24.94 -72.07 -7.57
CA MET A 1 23.57 -72.56 -7.29
C MET A 1 23.06 -71.72 -6.12
N SER A 2 22.36 -70.61 -6.40
CA SER A 2 20.89 -70.45 -6.36
C SER A 2 20.31 -70.46 -4.93
N SER A 3 19.35 -69.64 -4.49
CA SER A 3 18.80 -68.31 -4.82
C SER A 3 17.66 -68.08 -3.79
N SER A 4 17.49 -66.85 -3.28
CA SER A 4 16.24 -66.17 -2.86
C SER A 4 15.33 -66.72 -1.73
N LYS A 5 15.10 -65.91 -0.67
CA LYS A 5 13.87 -65.09 -0.51
C LYS A 5 13.94 -64.07 0.65
N THR A 6 13.36 -62.90 0.37
CA THR A 6 13.15 -61.67 1.16
C THR A 6 11.86 -61.71 1.98
N ASP A 7 11.80 -60.96 3.10
CA ASP A 7 10.66 -60.20 3.70
C ASP A 7 11.30 -59.38 4.85
N THR A 8 11.43 -58.04 4.91
CA THR A 8 10.52 -56.86 4.84
C THR A 8 9.48 -56.77 5.96
N GLU A 9 9.77 -55.94 6.97
CA GLU A 9 8.82 -55.13 7.78
C GLU A 9 9.65 -54.02 8.47
N ALA A 10 9.94 -52.93 7.76
CA ALA A 10 9.44 -51.58 8.05
C ALA A 10 8.41 -51.45 9.19
N GLU A 11 8.79 -50.75 10.25
CA GLU A 11 7.84 -50.07 11.14
C GLU A 11 8.20 -48.58 11.18
N THR A 12 7.43 -47.82 10.42
CA THR A 12 7.39 -46.37 10.37
C THR A 12 6.28 -45.88 11.30
N ASP A 13 6.49 -44.71 11.90
CA ASP A 13 5.49 -43.80 12.49
C ASP A 13 4.70 -44.26 13.73
N THR A 14 4.89 -43.53 14.82
CA THR A 14 3.94 -42.45 15.19
C THR A 14 4.60 -41.58 16.25
N GLU A 15 5.30 -40.54 15.81
CA GLU A 15 5.66 -39.42 16.68
C GLU A 15 4.37 -38.62 16.92
N ALA A 16 3.59 -39.07 17.91
CA ALA A 16 2.38 -38.39 18.33
C ALA A 16 2.75 -36.99 18.82
N THR A 17 2.40 -35.99 18.01
CA THR A 17 2.41 -34.58 18.35
C THR A 17 1.67 -34.39 19.68
N ASN A 18 2.40 -34.26 20.78
CA ASN A 18 1.88 -33.78 22.06
C ASN A 18 1.61 -32.28 21.91
N SER A 19 0.54 -31.93 21.21
CA SER A 19 -0.01 -30.58 21.21
C SER A 19 -0.53 -30.32 22.62
N ASP A 20 0.07 -29.36 23.34
CA ASP A 20 -0.40 -28.93 24.65
C ASP A 20 -1.90 -28.54 24.56
N PRO A 21 -2.80 -29.19 25.31
CA PRO A 21 -4.23 -28.90 25.25
C PRO A 21 -4.58 -27.46 25.64
N GLU A 22 -3.71 -26.71 26.33
CA GLU A 22 -3.89 -25.26 26.51
C GLU A 22 -3.56 -24.47 25.25
N ALA A 23 -2.49 -24.81 24.53
CA ALA A 23 -2.10 -24.15 23.28
C ALA A 23 -3.19 -24.30 22.20
N VAL A 24 -3.82 -25.48 22.11
CA VAL A 24 -4.92 -25.75 21.17
C VAL A 24 -6.18 -24.96 21.52
N LYS A 25 -6.48 -24.76 22.81
CA LYS A 25 -7.61 -23.94 23.25
C LYS A 25 -7.36 -22.46 23.00
N LEU A 26 -6.13 -22.00 23.23
CA LEU A 26 -5.74 -20.61 23.02
C LEU A 26 -5.78 -20.25 21.53
N SER A 27 -5.29 -21.13 20.64
CA SER A 27 -5.36 -20.92 19.19
C SER A 27 -6.81 -20.89 18.70
N ALA A 28 -7.66 -21.79 19.19
CA ALA A 28 -9.09 -21.80 18.85
C ALA A 28 -9.82 -20.54 19.34
N GLN A 29 -9.42 -19.99 20.49
CA GLN A 29 -10.00 -18.75 21.01
C GLN A 29 -9.51 -17.52 20.24
N VAL A 30 -8.25 -17.48 19.82
CA VAL A 30 -7.73 -16.45 18.94
C VAL A 30 -8.45 -16.48 17.59
N GLU A 31 -8.59 -17.65 16.98
CA GLU A 31 -9.29 -17.83 15.71
C GLU A 31 -10.74 -17.34 15.79
N LEU A 32 -11.47 -17.74 16.85
CA LEU A 32 -12.85 -17.31 17.08
C LEU A 32 -12.97 -15.80 17.32
N LEU A 33 -12.04 -15.20 18.08
CA LEU A 33 -12.03 -13.75 18.32
C LEU A 33 -11.66 -12.95 17.07
N THR A 34 -10.82 -13.51 16.20
CA THR A 34 -10.44 -12.90 14.92
C THR A 34 -11.63 -12.93 13.97
N GLU A 35 -12.31 -14.08 13.88
CA GLU A 35 -13.54 -14.26 13.10
C GLU A 35 -14.67 -13.33 13.60
N GLU A 36 -14.81 -13.15 14.92
CA GLU A 36 -15.81 -12.24 15.48
C GLU A 36 -15.44 -10.75 15.29
N ASN A 37 -14.15 -10.38 15.31
CA ASN A 37 -13.70 -9.04 14.92
C ASN A 37 -13.99 -8.74 13.45
N GLU A 38 -13.71 -9.70 12.56
CA GLU A 38 -14.00 -9.59 11.13
C GLU A 38 -15.51 -9.45 10.90
N ARG A 39 -16.34 -10.27 11.55
CA ARG A 39 -17.81 -10.17 11.46
C ARG A 39 -18.32 -8.81 11.94
N LEU A 40 -17.83 -8.31 13.06
CA LEU A 40 -18.23 -6.99 13.60
C LEU A 40 -17.82 -5.85 12.67
N ARG A 41 -16.65 -5.94 12.02
CA ARG A 41 -16.19 -4.96 11.01
C ARG A 41 -17.07 -5.01 9.76
N GLU A 42 -17.43 -6.21 9.29
CA GLU A 42 -18.33 -6.37 8.14
C GLU A 42 -19.75 -5.82 8.40
N GLU A 43 -20.28 -6.00 9.61
CA GLU A 43 -21.56 -5.41 10.02
C GLU A 43 -21.46 -3.87 10.11
N TYR A 44 -20.32 -3.34 10.56
CA TYR A 44 -20.07 -1.91 10.66
C TYR A 44 -20.04 -1.22 9.28
N VAL A 45 -19.43 -1.88 8.28
CA VAL A 45 -19.33 -1.36 6.90
C VAL A 45 -20.69 -1.37 6.18
N ARG A 46 -21.51 -2.41 6.40
CA ARG A 46 -22.83 -2.53 5.75
C ARG A 46 -23.87 -1.54 6.30
N ALA A 47 -23.84 -1.24 7.59
CA ALA A 47 -24.79 -0.29 8.21
C ALA A 47 -24.57 1.16 7.75
N ARG A 48 -23.33 1.53 7.39
CA ARG A 48 -22.96 2.93 7.15
C ARG A 48 -23.44 3.48 5.80
N ARG A 49 -23.46 2.67 4.74
CA ARG A 49 -23.75 3.12 3.36
C ARG A 49 -25.21 3.52 3.11
N SER A 50 -26.16 2.86 3.81
CA SER A 50 -27.58 3.23 3.73
C SER A 50 -27.89 4.48 4.57
N GLN A 51 -27.16 4.70 5.65
CA GLN A 51 -27.46 5.78 6.60
C GLN A 51 -27.18 7.16 6.00
N TYR A 52 -26.10 7.32 5.22
CA TYR A 52 -25.73 8.63 4.65
C TYR A 52 -26.70 9.14 3.58
N ARG A 53 -27.18 8.28 2.67
CA ARG A 53 -28.19 8.68 1.66
C ARG A 53 -29.53 9.01 2.31
N THR A 54 -29.95 8.25 3.32
CA THR A 54 -31.16 8.55 4.09
C THR A 54 -31.04 9.89 4.82
N THR A 55 -29.86 10.20 5.39
CA THR A 55 -29.60 11.50 6.01
C THR A 55 -29.66 12.65 4.99
N ALA A 56 -29.09 12.47 3.78
CA ALA A 56 -29.17 13.47 2.72
C ALA A 56 -30.61 13.76 2.29
N PHE A 57 -31.44 12.72 2.10
CA PHE A 57 -32.86 12.89 1.80
C PHE A 57 -33.64 13.51 2.96
N GLY A 58 -33.31 13.16 4.21
CA GLY A 58 -33.89 13.77 5.40
C GLY A 58 -33.62 15.28 5.49
N LEU A 59 -32.36 15.68 5.29
CA LEU A 59 -31.93 17.09 5.25
C LEU A 59 -32.62 17.86 4.11
N ALA A 60 -32.71 17.26 2.92
CA ALA A 60 -33.41 17.87 1.79
C ALA A 60 -34.90 18.05 2.08
N GLY A 61 -35.54 17.04 2.68
CA GLY A 61 -36.95 17.10 3.08
C GLY A 61 -37.22 18.20 4.11
N ILE A 62 -36.39 18.30 5.14
CA ILE A 62 -36.48 19.37 6.16
C ILE A 62 -36.26 20.74 5.51
N GLY A 63 -35.27 20.86 4.63
CA GLY A 63 -34.97 22.12 3.93
C GLY A 63 -36.14 22.60 3.07
N ILE A 64 -36.73 21.69 2.28
CA ILE A 64 -37.91 21.99 1.44
C ILE A 64 -39.12 22.36 2.30
N LEU A 65 -39.40 21.61 3.37
CA LEU A 65 -40.48 21.91 4.30
C LEU A 65 -40.32 23.28 4.97
N ALA A 66 -39.09 23.64 5.36
CA ALA A 66 -38.80 24.94 5.95
C ALA A 66 -39.05 26.08 4.95
N ILE A 67 -38.61 25.96 3.70
CA ILE A 67 -38.89 26.95 2.64
C ILE A 67 -40.39 27.11 2.42
N LEU A 68 -41.13 26.00 2.33
CA LEU A 68 -42.60 26.01 2.17
C LEU A 68 -43.28 26.67 3.38
N GLY A 69 -42.83 26.37 4.60
CA GLY A 69 -43.29 27.02 5.81
C GLY A 69 -43.04 28.52 5.80
N GLY A 70 -41.87 28.97 5.32
CA GLY A 70 -41.51 30.38 5.21
C GLY A 70 -42.42 31.17 4.25
N LEU A 71 -43.02 30.51 3.27
CA LEU A 71 -44.02 31.12 2.37
C LEU A 71 -45.40 31.27 3.04
N LEU A 72 -45.77 30.33 3.92
CA LEU A 72 -47.06 30.32 4.62
C LEU A 72 -47.07 31.20 5.87
N PHE A 73 -45.92 31.42 6.51
CA PHE A 73 -45.80 32.15 7.77
C PHE A 73 -44.86 33.36 7.66
N PRO A 74 -45.38 34.56 7.28
CA PRO A 74 -44.57 35.76 7.07
C PRO A 74 -43.75 36.20 8.30
N ALA A 75 -44.28 35.97 9.51
CA ALA A 75 -43.63 36.34 10.77
C ALA A 75 -42.34 35.53 11.06
N ALA A 76 -42.19 34.34 10.49
CA ALA A 76 -41.03 33.47 10.68
C ALA A 76 -40.24 33.24 9.38
N ARG A 77 -40.54 33.98 8.31
CA ARG A 77 -40.03 33.75 6.96
C ARG A 77 -38.50 33.75 6.88
N GLU A 78 -37.85 34.72 7.52
CA GLU A 78 -36.39 34.85 7.46
C GLU A 78 -35.68 33.65 8.11
N VAL A 79 -36.15 33.22 9.28
CA VAL A 79 -35.62 32.04 9.98
C VAL A 79 -35.88 30.76 9.17
N LEU A 80 -37.08 30.61 8.62
CA LEU A 80 -37.47 29.43 7.85
C LEU A 80 -36.73 29.31 6.51
N ILE A 81 -36.48 30.43 5.83
CA ILE A 81 -35.64 30.45 4.62
C ILE A 81 -34.19 30.13 4.96
N GLY A 82 -33.65 30.69 6.05
CA GLY A 82 -32.29 30.38 6.51
C GLY A 82 -32.11 28.89 6.87
N LEU A 83 -33.07 28.31 7.59
CA LEU A 83 -33.11 26.88 7.89
C LEU A 83 -33.26 26.02 6.62
N GLY A 84 -34.08 26.48 5.69
CA GLY A 84 -34.27 25.86 4.39
C GLY A 84 -32.99 25.77 3.56
N ALA A 85 -32.29 26.90 3.44
CA ALA A 85 -31.03 27.01 2.72
C ALA A 85 -29.93 26.15 3.36
N THR A 86 -29.80 26.17 4.69
CA THR A 86 -28.81 25.34 5.41
C THR A 86 -29.12 23.85 5.30
N GLY A 87 -30.39 23.44 5.39
CA GLY A 87 -30.80 22.05 5.19
C GLY A 87 -30.52 21.54 3.78
N LEU A 88 -30.85 22.32 2.74
CA LEU A 88 -30.53 21.98 1.35
C LEU A 88 -29.04 21.95 1.08
N PHE A 89 -28.28 22.92 1.60
CA PHE A 89 -26.82 22.93 1.49
C PHE A 89 -26.20 21.71 2.17
N GLY A 90 -26.65 21.37 3.37
CA GLY A 90 -26.22 20.16 4.08
C GLY A 90 -26.57 18.88 3.33
N ALA A 91 -27.73 18.81 2.69
CA ALA A 91 -28.12 17.68 1.84
C ALA A 91 -27.21 17.54 0.61
N LEU A 92 -26.90 18.67 -0.04
CA LEU A 92 -26.03 18.71 -1.21
C LEU A 92 -24.59 18.32 -0.86
N LEU A 93 -24.06 18.88 0.24
CA LEU A 93 -22.76 18.52 0.78
C LEU A 93 -22.70 17.03 1.15
N THR A 94 -23.71 16.51 1.86
CA THR A 94 -23.77 15.08 2.22
C THR A 94 -23.83 14.21 0.96
N TYR A 95 -24.61 14.59 -0.04
CA TYR A 95 -24.72 13.83 -1.29
C TYR A 95 -23.40 13.77 -2.06
N TYR A 96 -22.69 14.90 -2.19
CA TYR A 96 -21.42 14.98 -2.92
C TYR A 96 -20.23 14.43 -2.14
N LEU A 97 -20.21 14.58 -0.82
CA LEU A 97 -19.15 14.03 0.02
C LEU A 97 -19.36 12.54 0.35
N THR A 98 -20.55 11.96 0.09
CA THR A 98 -20.76 10.53 0.31
C THR A 98 -19.92 9.73 -0.69
N PRO A 99 -18.90 8.98 -0.23
CA PRO A 99 -18.05 8.22 -1.12
C PRO A 99 -18.86 7.15 -1.84
N THR A 100 -18.59 6.99 -3.14
CA THR A 100 -19.37 6.09 -3.99
C THR A 100 -19.13 4.63 -3.60
N GLN A 101 -17.94 4.26 -3.12
CA GLN A 101 -17.59 2.93 -2.61
C GLN A 101 -16.53 3.07 -1.50
N PHE A 102 -16.76 2.45 -0.35
CA PHE A 102 -15.72 2.25 0.66
C PHE A 102 -15.20 0.83 0.52
N VAL A 103 -13.92 0.69 0.21
CA VAL A 103 -13.21 -0.57 0.34
C VAL A 103 -12.48 -0.50 1.67
N ALA A 104 -12.73 -1.44 2.56
CA ALA A 104 -12.03 -1.49 3.83
C ALA A 104 -10.54 -1.84 3.58
N ALA A 105 -9.64 -1.26 4.39
CA ALA A 105 -8.19 -1.39 4.18
C ALA A 105 -7.72 -2.85 4.17
N ASP A 106 -8.36 -3.70 4.98
CA ASP A 106 -8.13 -5.15 5.03
C ASP A 106 -8.42 -5.86 3.70
N VAL A 107 -9.44 -5.42 2.94
CA VAL A 107 -9.71 -5.95 1.60
C VAL A 107 -8.59 -5.57 0.64
N GLY A 108 -8.12 -4.32 0.69
CA GLY A 108 -6.96 -3.85 -0.08
C GLY A 108 -5.71 -4.65 0.25
N GLU A 109 -5.43 -4.84 1.54
CA GLU A 109 -4.31 -5.64 2.04
C GLU A 109 -4.39 -7.09 1.53
N ARG A 110 -5.56 -7.73 1.57
CA ARG A 110 -5.72 -9.12 1.10
C ARG A 110 -5.47 -9.27 -0.40
N VAL A 111 -5.97 -8.33 -1.21
CA VAL A 111 -5.74 -8.33 -2.67
C VAL A 111 -4.26 -8.09 -3.00
N TYR A 112 -3.63 -7.13 -2.32
CA TYR A 112 -2.20 -6.89 -2.43
C TYR A 112 -1.40 -8.12 -2.03
N THR A 113 -1.71 -8.73 -0.87
CA THR A 113 -1.03 -9.92 -0.34
C THR A 113 -1.05 -11.07 -1.33
N ALA A 114 -2.20 -11.36 -1.95
CA ALA A 114 -2.28 -12.41 -2.96
C ALA A 114 -1.40 -12.11 -4.18
N THR A 115 -1.33 -10.86 -4.61
CA THR A 115 -0.56 -10.44 -5.78
C THR A 115 0.95 -10.50 -5.51
N THR A 116 1.40 -9.90 -4.40
CA THR A 116 2.82 -9.89 -4.01
C THR A 116 3.33 -11.30 -3.70
N THR A 117 2.50 -12.19 -3.15
CA THR A 117 2.87 -13.60 -2.94
C THR A 117 3.17 -14.31 -4.26
N ASN A 118 2.37 -14.07 -5.30
CA ASN A 118 2.61 -14.65 -6.62
C ASN A 118 3.86 -14.05 -7.28
N LEU A 119 4.06 -12.74 -7.19
CA LEU A 119 5.24 -12.07 -7.77
C LEU A 119 6.53 -12.49 -7.08
N ALA A 120 6.54 -12.56 -5.75
CA ALA A 120 7.66 -13.07 -4.99
C ALA A 120 7.98 -14.53 -5.38
N GLY A 121 6.97 -15.39 -5.47
CA GLY A 121 7.17 -16.77 -5.93
C GLY A 121 7.71 -16.88 -7.36
N ILE A 122 7.32 -15.97 -8.27
CA ILE A 122 7.90 -15.90 -9.62
C ILE A 122 9.35 -15.43 -9.57
N ALA A 123 9.66 -14.41 -8.76
CA ALA A 123 11.02 -13.91 -8.60
C ALA A 123 11.96 -15.00 -8.04
N ASP A 124 11.50 -15.74 -7.03
CA ASP A 124 12.22 -16.87 -6.44
C ASP A 124 12.46 -18.00 -7.46
N GLU A 125 11.44 -18.40 -8.22
CA GLU A 125 11.56 -19.46 -9.24
C GLU A 125 12.50 -19.07 -10.38
N LEU A 126 12.54 -17.78 -10.73
CA LEU A 126 13.47 -17.23 -11.71
C LEU A 126 14.87 -17.00 -11.12
N GLY A 127 15.07 -17.21 -9.82
CA GLY A 127 16.34 -16.99 -9.13
C GLY A 127 16.79 -15.54 -9.18
N LEU A 128 15.84 -14.61 -9.06
CA LEU A 128 16.15 -13.18 -9.01
C LEU A 128 16.77 -12.80 -7.67
N HIS A 129 17.55 -11.73 -7.66
CA HIS A 129 18.03 -11.12 -6.43
C HIS A 129 16.91 -10.31 -5.75
N ASP A 130 17.01 -10.19 -4.42
CA ASP A 130 16.08 -9.40 -3.60
C ASP A 130 16.15 -7.90 -3.86
N GLU A 131 17.14 -7.45 -4.63
CA GLU A 131 17.37 -6.05 -4.93
C GLU A 131 16.30 -5.49 -5.88
N GLN A 132 15.63 -4.43 -5.44
CA GLN A 132 14.60 -3.73 -6.20
C GLN A 132 15.14 -2.37 -6.64
N VAL A 133 15.27 -2.16 -7.94
CA VAL A 133 15.80 -0.93 -8.53
C VAL A 133 14.70 -0.21 -9.29
N TYR A 134 14.32 0.97 -8.84
CA TYR A 134 13.30 1.81 -9.47
C TYR A 134 13.99 2.76 -10.45
N VAL A 135 13.77 2.52 -11.74
CA VAL A 135 14.42 3.24 -12.83
C VAL A 135 13.48 4.33 -13.35
N PRO A 136 13.91 5.61 -13.44
CA PRO A 136 13.07 6.69 -13.96
C PRO A 136 12.65 6.40 -15.40
N GLY A 137 11.36 6.55 -15.69
CA GLY A 137 10.80 6.28 -17.02
C GLY A 137 10.62 7.55 -17.85
N GLU A 138 10.65 7.41 -19.17
CA GLU A 138 10.37 8.55 -20.08
C GLU A 138 8.86 8.84 -20.23
N ARG A 139 8.01 7.81 -20.05
CA ARG A 139 6.55 7.88 -20.23
C ARG A 139 5.77 7.54 -18.96
N GLU A 140 6.32 6.63 -18.18
CA GLU A 140 5.82 6.26 -16.84
C GLU A 140 6.74 6.93 -15.81
N PRO A 141 6.25 7.31 -14.62
CA PRO A 141 7.08 7.91 -13.57
C PRO A 141 8.37 7.12 -13.27
N ALA A 142 8.24 5.80 -13.13
CA ALA A 142 9.36 4.87 -12.98
C ALA A 142 8.95 3.44 -13.35
N GLN A 143 9.93 2.56 -13.54
CA GLN A 143 9.78 1.11 -13.72
C GLN A 143 10.58 0.37 -12.65
N LEU A 144 10.05 -0.75 -12.15
CA LEU A 144 10.74 -1.60 -11.18
C LEU A 144 11.57 -2.64 -11.93
N TYR A 145 12.89 -2.58 -11.80
CA TYR A 145 13.81 -3.58 -12.30
C TYR A 145 14.28 -4.49 -11.16
N VAL A 146 14.21 -5.80 -11.38
CA VAL A 146 14.67 -6.83 -10.43
C VAL A 146 15.67 -7.74 -11.16
N PRO A 147 16.98 -7.63 -10.86
CA PRO A 147 18.02 -8.34 -11.59
C PRO A 147 18.12 -9.81 -11.19
N GLN A 148 18.57 -10.66 -12.11
CA GLN A 148 18.92 -12.06 -11.83
C GLN A 148 20.33 -12.23 -11.25
N HIS A 149 21.21 -11.25 -11.44
CA HIS A 149 22.60 -11.30 -11.01
C HIS A 149 22.93 -10.12 -10.10
N ALA A 150 23.80 -10.34 -9.11
CA ALA A 150 24.24 -9.30 -8.16
C ALA A 150 25.02 -8.19 -8.87
N GLU A 151 25.72 -8.57 -9.94
CA GLU A 151 26.32 -7.66 -10.91
C GLU A 151 25.39 -7.57 -12.11
N PHE A 152 24.96 -6.35 -12.43
CA PHE A 152 24.00 -6.08 -13.48
C PHE A 152 24.17 -4.67 -14.02
N THR A 153 23.65 -4.49 -15.23
CA THR A 153 23.40 -3.20 -15.87
C THR A 153 21.91 -2.96 -15.99
N ILE A 154 21.49 -1.69 -15.99
CA ILE A 154 20.09 -1.35 -16.19
C ILE A 154 19.75 -1.54 -17.68
N PRO A 155 18.63 -2.21 -18.01
CA PRO A 155 18.28 -2.47 -19.41
C PRO A 155 17.95 -1.19 -20.19
N ASP A 156 18.62 -1.03 -21.34
CA ASP A 156 18.32 0.02 -22.33
C ASP A 156 16.94 -0.18 -22.95
N SER A 157 16.62 -1.43 -23.31
CA SER A 157 15.33 -1.80 -23.89
C SER A 157 14.33 -2.11 -22.79
N ARG A 158 13.35 -1.22 -22.62
CA ARG A 158 12.32 -1.31 -21.57
C ARG A 158 10.99 -1.88 -22.07
N LEU A 159 11.08 -2.87 -22.98
CA LEU A 159 9.94 -3.48 -23.65
C LEU A 159 9.54 -4.81 -23.01
N GLY A 160 8.40 -4.82 -22.35
CA GLY A 160 7.83 -6.02 -21.74
C GLY A 160 8.46 -6.37 -20.38
N PRO A 161 7.88 -7.36 -19.68
CA PRO A 161 8.23 -7.62 -18.28
C PRO A 161 9.44 -8.52 -18.06
N ILE A 162 9.92 -9.22 -19.09
CA ILE A 162 11.03 -10.16 -19.00
C ILE A 162 12.20 -9.61 -19.80
N VAL A 163 13.33 -9.39 -19.13
CA VAL A 163 14.58 -8.96 -19.75
C VAL A 163 15.50 -10.17 -19.89
N VAL A 164 15.98 -10.44 -21.10
CA VAL A 164 16.72 -11.67 -21.44
C VAL A 164 18.18 -11.43 -21.81
N ASP A 165 18.55 -10.17 -21.99
CA ASP A 165 19.92 -9.73 -22.28
C ASP A 165 20.88 -10.19 -21.16
N GLU A 166 22.10 -10.57 -21.52
CA GLU A 166 23.01 -11.29 -20.63
C GLU A 166 23.37 -10.48 -19.37
N ASP A 167 23.70 -9.20 -19.54
CA ASP A 167 24.15 -8.30 -18.46
C ASP A 167 23.00 -7.59 -17.71
N SER A 168 21.76 -7.76 -18.16
CA SER A 168 20.57 -7.12 -17.58
C SER A 168 19.39 -8.07 -17.43
N ARG A 169 19.67 -9.37 -17.35
CA ARG A 169 18.64 -10.40 -17.19
C ARG A 169 17.87 -10.18 -15.90
N GLY A 170 16.54 -10.18 -15.99
CA GLY A 170 15.69 -9.88 -14.84
C GLY A 170 14.24 -9.62 -15.22
N LEU A 171 13.51 -8.97 -14.31
CA LEU A 171 12.15 -8.51 -14.55
C LEU A 171 12.09 -6.98 -14.61
N LEU A 172 11.22 -6.46 -15.48
CA LEU A 172 10.92 -5.04 -15.58
C LEU A 172 9.41 -4.83 -15.41
N LEU A 173 8.99 -4.49 -14.19
CA LEU A 173 7.59 -4.42 -13.80
C LEU A 173 7.11 -2.97 -13.69
N THR A 174 5.79 -2.80 -13.72
CA THR A 174 5.17 -1.54 -13.29
C THR A 174 5.13 -1.51 -11.76
N PRO A 175 5.74 -0.51 -11.10
CA PRO A 175 5.67 -0.33 -9.66
C PRO A 175 4.23 -0.16 -9.16
N THR A 176 3.93 -0.74 -8.01
CA THR A 176 2.70 -0.50 -7.25
C THR A 176 2.54 0.99 -6.91
N GLY A 177 3.67 1.67 -6.66
CA GLY A 177 3.74 3.10 -6.37
C GLY A 177 3.44 4.02 -7.55
N THR A 178 3.37 3.53 -8.79
CA THR A 178 3.20 4.38 -9.98
C THR A 178 1.89 5.18 -9.95
N GLU A 179 0.76 4.52 -9.67
CA GLU A 179 -0.53 5.21 -9.64
C GLU A 179 -0.68 6.08 -8.38
N LEU A 180 -0.09 5.67 -7.25
CA LEU A 180 -0.03 6.49 -6.04
C LEU A 180 0.74 7.78 -6.31
N PHE A 181 1.87 7.69 -7.02
CA PHE A 181 2.66 8.85 -7.38
C PHE A 181 1.93 9.78 -8.34
N ARG A 182 1.22 9.26 -9.34
CA ARG A 182 0.39 10.07 -10.26
C ARG A 182 -0.70 10.85 -9.51
N GLU A 183 -1.37 10.21 -8.57
CA GLU A 183 -2.40 10.86 -7.76
C GLU A 183 -1.79 11.94 -6.84
N PHE A 184 -0.63 11.68 -6.26
CA PHE A 184 0.13 12.67 -5.49
C PHE A 184 0.52 13.88 -6.35
N GLU A 185 1.06 13.63 -7.55
CA GLU A 185 1.45 14.68 -8.50
C GLU A 185 0.27 15.53 -8.95
N CYS A 186 -0.89 14.91 -9.17
CA CYS A 186 -2.12 15.63 -9.50
C CYS A 186 -2.65 16.49 -8.35
N GLY A 187 -2.38 16.11 -7.10
CA GLY A 187 -2.76 16.84 -5.89
C GLY A 187 -1.77 17.94 -5.48
N LEU A 188 -0.56 17.95 -6.02
CA LEU A 188 0.48 18.92 -5.70
C LEU A 188 0.06 20.34 -6.12
N SER A 189 0.11 21.28 -5.17
CA SER A 189 -0.15 22.70 -5.44
C SER A 189 1.05 23.44 -6.05
N GLY A 190 2.18 22.76 -6.22
CA GLY A 190 3.43 23.29 -6.76
C GLY A 190 4.20 22.24 -7.54
N GLU A 191 5.47 22.51 -7.83
CA GLU A 191 6.34 21.56 -8.52
C GLU A 191 6.87 20.48 -7.57
N LEU A 192 7.15 19.30 -8.13
CA LEU A 192 7.86 18.23 -7.44
C LEU A 192 9.26 18.71 -7.07
N ALA A 193 9.66 18.51 -5.82
CA ALA A 193 10.99 18.89 -5.37
C ALA A 193 12.07 17.98 -5.99
N THR A 194 13.21 18.58 -6.34
CA THR A 194 14.39 17.87 -6.87
C THR A 194 15.53 17.77 -5.86
N SER A 195 15.40 18.41 -4.70
CA SER A 195 16.34 18.26 -3.58
C SER A 195 15.88 17.11 -2.66
N PRO A 196 16.76 16.14 -2.30
CA PRO A 196 16.34 14.96 -1.54
C PRO A 196 15.59 15.23 -0.23
N PRO A 197 16.01 16.18 0.65
CA PRO A 197 15.31 16.41 1.91
C PRO A 197 13.88 16.93 1.70
N VAL A 198 13.70 17.91 0.81
CA VAL A 198 12.38 18.51 0.53
C VAL A 198 11.47 17.50 -0.17
N LEU A 199 12.02 16.70 -1.07
CA LEU A 199 11.28 15.62 -1.73
C LEU A 199 10.83 14.56 -0.71
N ALA A 200 11.70 14.18 0.22
CA ALA A 200 11.37 13.24 1.29
C ALA A 200 10.20 13.76 2.16
N GLU A 201 10.22 15.04 2.53
CA GLU A 201 9.12 15.68 3.26
C GLU A 201 7.80 15.63 2.47
N GLN A 202 7.83 16.00 1.18
CA GLN A 202 6.63 15.97 0.33
C GLN A 202 6.03 14.55 0.23
N LEU A 203 6.87 13.54 -0.01
CA LEU A 203 6.43 12.16 -0.15
C LEU A 203 5.91 11.60 1.17
N THR A 204 6.59 11.87 2.28
CA THR A 204 6.16 11.37 3.60
C THR A 204 4.90 12.03 4.12
N ASP A 205 4.69 13.31 3.84
CA ASP A 205 3.42 13.98 4.12
C ASP A 205 2.28 13.31 3.33
N ALA A 206 2.49 13.01 2.05
CA ALA A 206 1.49 12.31 1.24
C ALA A 206 1.19 10.89 1.76
N LEU A 207 2.21 10.13 2.19
CA LEU A 207 2.03 8.80 2.78
C LEU A 207 1.10 8.81 3.99
N VAL A 208 1.22 9.82 4.85
CA VAL A 208 0.45 9.91 6.10
C VAL A 208 -0.89 10.62 5.90
N GLN A 209 -0.90 11.76 5.20
CA GLN A 209 -2.06 12.65 5.11
C GLN A 209 -2.95 12.36 3.91
N GLN A 210 -2.38 12.09 2.74
CA GLN A 210 -3.17 11.90 1.51
C GLN A 210 -3.64 10.46 1.36
N PHE A 211 -2.75 9.51 1.59
CA PHE A 211 -3.03 8.09 1.35
C PHE A 211 -3.28 7.27 2.61
N GLU A 212 -2.94 7.81 3.79
CA GLU A 212 -3.07 7.12 5.09
C GLU A 212 -2.42 5.72 5.08
N LEU A 213 -1.34 5.53 4.32
CA LEU A 213 -0.65 4.24 4.19
C LEU A 213 0.21 3.92 5.41
N ALA A 214 0.62 4.95 6.15
CA ALA A 214 1.34 4.85 7.40
C ALA A 214 0.68 5.78 8.44
N ARG A 215 0.72 5.38 9.71
CA ARG A 215 0.24 6.23 10.81
C ARG A 215 1.16 7.43 11.04
N SER A 216 2.47 7.21 10.93
CA SER A 216 3.48 8.25 11.05
C SER A 216 4.77 7.83 10.37
N THR A 217 5.55 8.83 9.99
CA THR A 217 6.86 8.69 9.36
C THR A 217 7.87 9.62 10.00
N ASP A 218 9.14 9.23 10.01
CA ASP A 218 10.26 10.09 10.37
C ASP A 218 11.36 9.97 9.32
N VAL A 219 12.01 11.07 8.96
CA VAL A 219 12.93 11.13 7.82
C VAL A 219 14.34 11.41 8.31
N ASP A 220 15.26 10.52 7.96
CA ASP A 220 16.71 10.74 8.05
C ASP A 220 17.28 10.87 6.63
N SER A 221 17.69 12.08 6.26
CA SER A 221 18.28 12.36 4.95
C SER A 221 19.79 12.55 5.08
N ASP A 222 20.54 11.82 4.26
CA ASP A 222 22.00 11.91 4.15
C ASP A 222 22.40 12.10 2.68
N PRO A 223 22.27 13.33 2.15
CA PRO A 223 22.55 13.63 0.75
C PRO A 223 24.03 13.43 0.38
N GLU A 224 24.95 13.50 1.34
CA GLU A 224 26.38 13.30 1.10
C GLU A 224 26.69 11.84 0.71
N HIS A 225 25.86 10.91 1.19
CA HIS A 225 25.97 9.48 0.90
C HIS A 225 24.87 8.97 -0.02
N ASP A 226 24.21 9.86 -0.77
CA ASP A 226 23.15 9.54 -1.73
C ASP A 226 22.06 8.63 -1.12
N ARG A 227 21.61 8.96 0.11
CA ARG A 227 20.67 8.14 0.90
C ARG A 227 19.58 8.96 1.57
N VAL A 228 18.34 8.45 1.55
CA VAL A 228 17.27 8.82 2.48
C VAL A 228 16.76 7.57 3.17
N THR A 229 16.56 7.61 4.47
CA THR A 229 15.88 6.56 5.24
C THR A 229 14.62 7.13 5.86
N VAL A 230 13.49 6.47 5.63
CA VAL A 230 12.20 6.81 6.20
C VAL A 230 11.81 5.73 7.19
N ALA A 231 11.66 6.11 8.46
CA ALA A 231 11.11 5.24 9.48
C ALA A 231 9.58 5.24 9.38
N ILE A 232 8.96 4.06 9.37
CA ILE A 232 7.52 3.85 9.14
C ILE A 232 6.90 3.23 10.37
N THR A 233 5.78 3.80 10.84
CA THR A 233 4.97 3.23 11.93
C THR A 233 3.53 3.00 11.46
N GLY A 234 2.97 1.83 11.78
CA GLY A 234 1.58 1.48 11.53
C GLY A 234 1.22 1.43 10.05
N SER A 235 1.88 0.55 9.28
CA SER A 235 1.56 0.29 7.87
C SER A 235 0.13 -0.25 7.70
N ALA A 236 -0.60 0.28 6.71
CA ALA A 236 -1.95 -0.15 6.36
C ALA A 236 -1.99 -1.45 5.52
N PHE A 237 -0.89 -1.84 4.88
CA PHE A 237 -0.81 -2.99 3.96
C PHE A 237 0.04 -4.16 4.51
N GLY A 238 0.22 -4.18 5.83
CA GLY A 238 0.99 -5.20 6.54
C GLY A 238 2.51 -4.93 6.51
N PRO A 239 3.33 -6.00 6.62
CA PRO A 239 4.79 -5.92 6.57
C PRO A 239 5.31 -5.18 5.33
N VAL A 240 6.21 -4.21 5.56
CA VAL A 240 6.72 -3.27 4.53
C VAL A 240 7.82 -3.88 3.65
N ASP A 241 8.41 -4.99 4.09
CA ASP A 241 9.44 -5.76 3.38
C ASP A 241 8.89 -6.66 2.25
N ARG A 242 7.56 -6.76 2.11
CA ARG A 242 6.95 -7.50 1.02
C ARG A 242 7.34 -6.91 -0.34
N PHE A 243 7.43 -7.78 -1.35
CA PHE A 243 7.82 -7.42 -2.70
C PHE A 243 6.96 -6.26 -3.23
N ASP A 244 7.63 -5.17 -3.64
CA ASP A 244 7.04 -3.94 -4.17
C ASP A 244 5.91 -3.35 -3.30
N HIS A 245 6.12 -3.32 -1.98
CA HIS A 245 5.15 -2.78 -1.02
C HIS A 245 4.74 -1.33 -1.31
N PRO A 246 3.44 -0.96 -1.21
CA PRO A 246 2.94 0.37 -1.58
C PRO A 246 3.74 1.54 -1.01
N ILE A 247 4.16 1.47 0.26
CA ILE A 247 4.97 2.50 0.91
C ILE A 247 6.36 2.62 0.27
N GLY A 248 7.10 1.51 0.18
CA GLY A 248 8.46 1.52 -0.38
C GLY A 248 8.46 1.86 -1.86
N SER A 249 7.50 1.28 -2.61
CA SER A 249 7.29 1.54 -4.02
C SER A 249 6.96 3.00 -4.30
N PHE A 250 6.06 3.62 -3.54
CA PHE A 250 5.73 5.04 -3.68
C PHE A 250 6.93 5.95 -3.42
N LEU A 251 7.68 5.70 -2.34
CA LEU A 251 8.89 6.46 -2.02
C LEU A 251 9.93 6.33 -3.14
N ALA A 252 10.22 5.11 -3.58
CA ALA A 252 11.24 4.86 -4.58
C ALA A 252 10.86 5.43 -5.96
N VAL A 253 9.59 5.33 -6.37
CA VAL A 253 9.07 5.99 -7.57
C VAL A 253 9.24 7.52 -7.44
N GLY A 254 8.84 8.09 -6.31
CA GLY A 254 8.96 9.54 -6.09
C GLY A 254 10.38 10.05 -6.14
N PHE A 255 11.33 9.34 -5.50
CA PHE A 255 12.75 9.67 -5.59
C PHE A 255 13.31 9.44 -7.00
N ALA A 256 12.92 8.37 -7.69
CA ALA A 256 13.39 8.10 -9.04
C ALA A 256 12.97 9.23 -10.00
N THR A 257 11.70 9.64 -9.93
CA THR A 257 11.15 10.71 -10.76
C THR A 257 11.71 12.09 -10.36
N GLY A 258 11.77 12.42 -9.07
CA GLY A 258 12.21 13.74 -8.62
C GLY A 258 13.72 13.97 -8.76
N LEU A 259 14.53 12.92 -8.63
CA LEU A 259 15.99 13.01 -8.78
C LEU A 259 16.46 12.67 -10.20
N ASP A 260 15.59 12.10 -11.04
CA ASP A 260 15.92 11.57 -12.36
C ASP A 260 17.10 10.59 -12.33
N ARG A 261 17.11 9.71 -11.31
CA ARG A 261 18.17 8.72 -11.07
C ARG A 261 17.56 7.39 -10.63
N PRO A 262 18.17 6.25 -10.99
CA PRO A 262 17.71 4.97 -10.47
C PRO A 262 17.85 4.89 -8.95
N ILE A 263 16.84 4.31 -8.29
CA ILE A 263 16.77 4.18 -6.84
C ILE A 263 16.81 2.71 -6.45
N THR A 264 17.81 2.30 -5.68
CA THR A 264 17.80 1.02 -4.97
C THR A 264 17.01 1.17 -3.67
N LEU A 265 16.06 0.25 -3.45
CA LEU A 265 15.24 0.20 -2.26
C LEU A 265 15.72 -0.91 -1.31
N GLU A 266 15.98 -0.56 -0.06
CA GLU A 266 16.29 -1.49 1.03
C GLU A 266 15.22 -1.31 2.12
N VAL A 267 14.66 -2.42 2.61
CA VAL A 267 13.67 -2.39 3.71
C VAL A 267 14.14 -3.32 4.82
N SER A 268 14.09 -2.83 6.06
CA SER A 268 14.47 -3.63 7.24
C SER A 268 13.55 -3.31 8.43
N PRO A 269 13.34 -4.26 9.35
CA PRO A 269 12.62 -3.98 10.58
C PRO A 269 13.40 -2.97 11.44
N ASP A 270 12.71 -2.01 12.06
CA ASP A 270 13.33 -1.14 13.05
C ASP A 270 13.37 -1.85 14.41
N SER A 271 14.48 -1.69 15.14
CA SER A 271 14.62 -2.16 16.52
C SER A 271 14.34 -1.06 17.55
N GLY A 272 14.08 0.16 17.08
CA GLY A 272 13.81 1.36 17.86
C GLY A 272 12.32 1.61 18.10
N GLN A 273 11.85 2.77 17.65
CA GLN A 273 10.50 3.28 17.92
C GLN A 273 9.54 3.10 16.75
N ALA A 274 10.06 2.92 15.53
CA ALA A 274 9.25 2.63 14.36
C ALA A 274 9.11 1.11 14.18
N ASP A 275 8.29 0.70 13.21
CA ASP A 275 8.12 -0.70 12.85
C ASP A 275 9.12 -1.12 11.75
N TRP A 276 9.39 -0.21 10.80
CA TRP A 276 10.23 -0.48 9.61
C TRP A 276 11.11 0.73 9.25
N LEU A 277 12.25 0.46 8.63
CA LEU A 277 13.11 1.44 7.97
C LEU A 277 13.10 1.18 6.47
N VAL A 278 12.73 2.20 5.69
CA VAL A 278 12.74 2.17 4.23
C VAL A 278 13.85 3.09 3.73
N THR A 279 14.90 2.52 3.15
CA THR A 279 16.08 3.24 2.69
C THR A 279 16.12 3.29 1.16
N CYS A 280 16.14 4.50 0.62
CA CYS A 280 16.31 4.78 -0.81
C CYS A 280 17.75 5.26 -1.07
N ARG A 281 18.43 4.65 -2.05
CA ARG A 281 19.81 4.99 -2.45
C ARG A 281 19.92 5.23 -3.95
N TRP A 282 20.75 6.17 -4.39
CA TRP A 282 20.87 6.52 -5.82
C TRP A 282 22.32 6.70 -6.34
N GLY A 283 23.31 6.30 -5.53
CA GLY A 283 24.73 6.45 -5.85
C GLY A 283 25.38 5.26 -6.59
N ASN A 284 24.79 4.05 -6.54
CA ASN A 284 25.36 2.80 -7.07
C ASN A 284 24.26 1.82 -7.54
N ALA A 285 23.44 2.24 -8.50
CA ALA A 285 22.37 1.38 -9.01
C ALA A 285 22.85 0.33 -10.03
N GLU A 286 24.03 0.51 -10.61
CA GLU A 286 24.67 -0.47 -11.49
C GLU A 286 25.89 -1.06 -10.79
N ARG A 287 26.10 -2.37 -10.97
CA ARG A 287 27.27 -3.08 -10.44
C ARG A 287 27.86 -3.88 -11.57
N SER A 288 28.87 -3.35 -12.25
CA SER A 288 29.67 -4.11 -13.22
C SER A 288 31.04 -4.43 -12.61
N SER A 289 31.55 -5.64 -12.85
CA SER A 289 32.94 -5.96 -12.60
C SER A 289 33.82 -5.26 -13.66
N ASP A 290 34.64 -4.31 -13.22
CA ASP A 290 35.72 -3.68 -14.01
C ASP A 290 36.84 -4.68 -14.36
#